data_AF-A0A6I1L583-F1
#
_entry.id   AF-A0A6I1L583-F1
#
_cell.length_a   1.000
_cell.length_b   1.000
_cell.length_c   1.000
_cell.angle_alpha   90.00
_cell.angle_beta   90.00
_cell.angle_gamma   90.00
#
_symmetry.space_group_name_H-M   'P 1'
#
loop_
_entity.id
_entity.type
_entity.pdbx_description
1 polymer ?
#
loop_
_entity_poly.entity_id
_entity_poly.type
_entity_poly.pdbx_seq_one_letter_code
_entity_poly.pdbx_strand_id
1 'polypeptide(L)' 'MDSRYLIGHIVADGWYLVRTRGSHHHFKHPTKPGLVTIPHPKKDLLDKTAKSILKQALLS' A
#
# COMPACT_ATOMS: atom_id res chain seq x y z
N MET A 1 7.08 -2.92 -10.43
CA MET A 1 6.20 -3.72 -9.53
C MET A 1 4.75 -3.28 -9.71
N ASP A 2 3.78 -4.20 -9.76
CA ASP A 2 2.34 -3.84 -9.92
C ASP A 2 1.71 -3.41 -8.58
N SER A 3 0.89 -2.35 -8.60
CA SER A 3 0.03 -1.94 -7.49
C SER A 3 -0.80 -3.08 -6.89
N ARG A 4 -1.31 -4.00 -7.72
CA ARG A 4 -2.10 -5.17 -7.26
C ARG A 4 -1.27 -6.11 -6.39
N TYR A 5 -0.04 -6.37 -6.79
CA TYR A 5 0.89 -7.20 -6.02
C TYR A 5 1.18 -6.55 -4.66
N LEU A 6 1.45 -5.24 -4.66
CA LEU A 6 1.74 -4.48 -3.45
C LEU A 6 0.55 -4.46 -2.47
N ILE A 7 -0.66 -4.26 -3.00
CA ILE A 7 -1.90 -4.31 -2.21
C ILE A 7 -2.08 -5.70 -1.61
N GLY A 8 -1.95 -6.76 -2.41
CA GLY A 8 -2.06 -8.13 -1.91
C GLY A 8 -1.07 -8.43 -0.78
N HIS A 9 0.17 -7.94 -0.90
CA HIS A 9 1.19 -8.13 0.12
C HIS A 9 0.85 -7.44 1.45
N ILE A 10 0.45 -6.15 1.42
CA ILE A 10 0.07 -5.45 2.66
C ILE A 10 -1.23 -5.98 3.26
N VAL A 11 -2.18 -6.42 2.43
CA VAL A 11 -3.44 -6.99 2.93
C VAL A 11 -3.20 -8.33 3.64
N ALA A 12 -2.30 -9.16 3.11
CA ALA A 12 -1.87 -10.39 3.77
C ALA A 12 -1.17 -10.14 5.12
N ASP A 13 -0.48 -9.01 5.28
CA ASP A 13 0.11 -8.56 6.55
C ASP A 13 -0.95 -8.04 7.54
N GLY A 14 -2.19 -7.80 7.10
CA GLY A 14 -3.30 -7.33 7.96
C GLY A 14 -3.71 -5.88 7.73
N TRP A 15 -3.16 -5.22 6.70
CA TRP A 15 -3.64 -3.90 6.30
C TRP A 15 -5.00 -3.98 5.61
N TYR A 16 -5.92 -3.09 5.96
CA TYR A 16 -7.26 -3.03 5.37
C TYR A 16 -7.53 -1.66 4.76
N LEU A 17 -8.28 -1.65 3.65
CA LEU A 17 -8.66 -0.42 2.95
C LEU A 17 -9.65 0.38 3.81
N VAL A 18 -9.32 1.64 4.08
CA VAL A 18 -10.20 2.53 4.87
C VAL A 18 -10.94 3.56 4.02
N ARG A 19 -10.33 4.02 2.93
CA ARG A 19 -10.96 4.96 2.00
C ARG A 19 -10.20 5.00 0.67
N THR A 20 -10.92 5.39 -0.37
CA THR A 20 -10.34 5.64 -1.69
C THR A 20 -10.67 7.07 -2.11
N ARG A 21 -9.67 7.79 -2.64
CA ARG A 21 -9.84 9.13 -3.23
C ARG A 21 -9.25 9.13 -4.64
N GLY A 22 -10.12 9.00 -5.64
CA GLY A 22 -9.70 8.81 -7.02
C GLY A 22 -8.84 7.56 -7.16
N SER A 23 -7.63 7.71 -7.69
CA SER A 23 -6.66 6.61 -7.81
C SER A 23 -5.86 6.33 -6.54
N HIS A 24 -6.12 6.98 -5.41
CA HIS A 24 -5.36 6.77 -4.17
C HIS A 24 -6.15 5.92 -3.18
N HIS A 25 -5.62 4.74 -2.88
CA HIS A 25 -6.18 3.78 -1.94
C HIS A 25 -5.44 3.92 -0.62
N HIS A 26 -6.18 4.18 0.46
CA HIS A 26 -5.60 4.38 1.78
C HIS A 26 -5.89 3.17 2.68
N PHE A 27 -4.85 2.65 3.32
CA PHE A 27 -4.89 1.46 4.15
C PHE A 27 -4.47 1.76 5.59
N LYS A 28 -5.09 1.09 6.55
CA LYS A 28 -4.70 1.09 7.97
C LYS A 28 -4.38 -0.31 8.44
N HIS A 29 -3.61 -0.41 9.50
CA HIS A 29 -3.37 -1.64 10.24
C HIS A 29 -3.99 -1.51 11.64
N PRO A 30 -4.54 -2.59 12.23
CA PRO A 30 -5.09 -2.54 13.59
C PRO A 30 -4.04 -2.24 14.66
N THR A 31 -2.80 -2.69 14.47
CA THR A 31 -1.71 -2.54 15.46
C THR A 31 -0.52 -1.70 14.99
N LYS A 32 -0.31 -1.53 13.67
CA LYS A 32 0.83 -0.78 13.14
C LYS A 32 0.41 0.67 12.96
N PRO A 33 1.21 1.63 13.41
CA PRO A 33 0.87 3.04 13.28
C PRO A 33 0.98 3.50 11.83
N GLY A 34 0.20 4.52 11.48
CA GLY A 34 0.28 5.20 10.19
C GLY A 34 -0.84 4.84 9.21
N LEU A 35 -0.72 5.40 8.02
CA LEU A 35 -1.66 5.25 6.91
C LEU A 35 -0.84 5.01 5.63
N VAL A 36 -1.00 3.83 5.03
CA VAL A 36 -0.33 3.50 3.77
C VAL A 36 -1.19 3.97 2.62
N THR A 37 -0.60 4.68 1.65
CA THR A 37 -1.33 5.16 0.47
C THR A 37 -0.73 4.54 -0.77
N ILE A 38 -1.56 3.82 -1.54
CA ILE A 38 -1.15 3.15 -2.77
C ILE A 38 -1.91 3.77 -3.95
N PRO A 39 -1.21 4.29 -4.97
CA PRO A 39 -1.86 4.67 -6.22
C PRO A 39 -2.28 3.40 -6.98
N HIS A 40 -3.57 3.23 -7.18
CA HIS A 40 -4.19 2.10 -7.88
C HIS A 40 -5.39 2.61 -8.72
N PRO A 41 -5.53 2.17 -9.98
CA PRO A 41 -4.74 1.14 -10.68
C PRO A 41 -3.41 1.66 -11.25
N LYS A 42 -2.32 0.90 -11.03
CA LYS A 42 -1.02 1.19 -11.66
C LYS A 42 -0.23 -0.09 -11.91
N LYS A 43 0.00 -0.42 -13.19
CA LYS A 43 0.69 -1.65 -13.61
C LYS A 43 2.19 -1.61 -13.33
N ASP A 44 2.82 -0.45 -13.51
CA ASP A 44 4.25 -0.26 -13.30
C ASP A 44 4.50 0.87 -12.31
N LEU A 45 4.66 0.49 -11.04
CA LEU A 45 5.24 1.36 -10.02
C LEU A 45 6.76 1.34 -10.15
N LEU A 46 7.35 2.53 -10.10
CA LEU A 46 8.79 2.72 -9.93
C LEU A 46 9.23 2.02 -8.64
N ASP A 47 10.40 1.38 -8.66
CA ASP A 47 10.90 0.62 -7.50
C ASP A 47 11.07 1.50 -6.25
N LYS A 48 11.44 2.76 -6.44
CA LYS A 48 11.53 3.75 -5.34
C LYS A 48 10.16 3.96 -4.68
N THR A 49 9.08 4.02 -5.46
CA THR A 49 7.72 4.17 -4.94
C THR A 49 7.29 2.92 -4.20
N ALA A 50 7.52 1.73 -4.76
CA ALA A 50 7.20 0.47 -4.11
C ALA A 50 7.94 0.31 -2.77
N LYS A 51 9.26 0.57 -2.75
CA LYS A 51 10.07 0.54 -1.53
C LYS A 51 9.60 1.54 -0.48
N SER A 52 9.25 2.76 -0.89
CA SER A 52 8.71 3.78 0.03
C SER A 52 7.41 3.32 0.67
N ILE A 53 6.53 2.67 -0.10
CA ILE A 53 5.26 2.14 0.40
C ILE A 53 5.49 0.98 1.38
N LEU A 54 6.39 0.05 1.07
CA LEU A 54 6.72 -1.07 1.97
C LEU A 54 7.32 -0.57 3.29
N LYS A 55 8.17 0.47 3.21
CA LYS A 55 8.71 1.13 4.40
C LYS A 55 7.61 1.80 5.24
N GLN A 56 6.63 2.45 4.59
CA GLN A 56 5.46 3.00 5.28
C GLN A 56 4.59 1.91 5.90
N ALA A 57 4.55 0.73 5.29
CA ALA A 57 3.84 -0.45 5.80
C ALA A 57 4.62 -1.22 6.89
N LEU A 58 5.84 -0.79 7.22
CA LEU A 58 6.76 -1.48 8.14
C LEU A 58 7.03 -2.94 7.74
N LEU A 59 7.26 -3.16 6.43
CA LEU A 59 7.55 -4.46 5.82
C LEU A 59 8.96 -4.55 5.24
N SER A 60 9.77 -3.50 5.36
CA SER A 60 11.14 -3.39 4.84
C SER A 60 12.05 -2.61 5.77
#